data_AF-A0AAW0DEL1-F1
#
_entry.id   AF-A0AAW0DEL1-F1
#
_cell.length_a   1.000
_cell.length_b   1.000
_cell.length_c   1.000
_cell.angle_alpha   90.00
_cell.angle_beta   90.00
_cell.angle_gamma   90.00
#
_symmetry.space_group_name_H-M   'P 1'
#
loop_
_entity.id
_entity.type
_entity.pdbx_description
1 polymer ?
#
loop_
_entity_poly.entity_id
_entity_poly.type
_entity_poly.pdbx_seq_one_letter_code
_entity_poly.pdbx_strand_id
1 'polypeptide(L)'
;MKLFSHSVFASLVLASMVASLPVERRQGKQTRPQARPGRSGNRLRSGPKKAPVMTTLNSTRIDMNNGNSNSNSNSTASTEVVGAAFFITNEEDGNFIVSANIGSDGQLTLRQALPAGGNGIHGDDGGVNNPDPLFSSGSIRVNAAQNLLATVNSASNTIALFSINPDDPGVLQPVGLPIGSGGEFPVSVAFNSKGDTLCALNGGEINNVRCFSVDKQTGLAPLAGTARSLNLQQTTPATGAPGSVSHIIFSEDDKQLIISAKGDNPDNNQGNGQENNGNNNGQENGNNNGQQNNGNNGQQNGQQNGNNNQQNNGNGQQNGNNNQQNNGNNGQQNGGNNQQNRQQNNANNKNRRQAENGGQAGNGQAKVGFVNVFDVAADGSLSAQPKSLALPQDGVAPFGMALIPKKNAVLVTDPAIGFSVFDLAGQKDAKAFAIDNQIANGWATFSPKVGNFFLSDVGKGVVTEVSVDDNLAAKVVSQVDIGAGTGTEDSDVATIGDKDFLYVLAGNATAVEVLSLDGPGQAKRLQTLDIAGPAATAGLTVNGINLQGMAVFVKNAKANQNNANQPIVFGN
;
A
#
# COMPACT_ATOMS: atom_id res chain seq x y z
N MET A 1 -46.50 19.05 40.45
CA MET A 1 -45.98 19.46 41.78
C MET A 1 -44.56 18.89 41.87
N LYS A 2 -43.47 19.67 41.69
CA LYS A 2 -42.76 20.51 42.70
C LYS A 2 -42.30 19.63 43.90
N LEU A 3 -41.04 19.55 44.37
CA LEU A 3 -39.81 20.38 44.32
C LEU A 3 -38.61 19.47 44.72
N PHE A 4 -37.46 19.53 44.02
CA PHE A 4 -36.16 20.14 44.42
C PHE A 4 -35.48 19.66 45.72
N SER A 5 -34.23 19.21 45.60
CA SER A 5 -33.10 19.91 46.24
C SER A 5 -31.81 19.79 45.40
N HIS A 6 -31.15 20.92 45.19
CA HIS A 6 -29.82 21.12 44.62
C HIS A 6 -28.84 21.38 45.77
N SER A 7 -27.54 21.10 45.58
CA SER A 7 -26.39 21.98 45.91
C SER A 7 -25.05 21.23 45.71
N VAL A 8 -23.87 21.77 45.38
CA VAL A 8 -23.30 22.98 44.69
C VAL A 8 -21.75 22.70 44.60
N PHE A 9 -21.05 23.39 43.68
CA PHE A 9 -19.59 23.65 43.53
C PHE A 9 -18.86 22.77 42.48
N ALA A 10 -18.45 23.22 41.28
CA ALA A 10 -17.88 24.47 40.71
C ALA A 10 -16.35 24.62 40.79
N SER A 11 -15.76 24.87 39.59
CA SER A 11 -14.46 25.54 39.30
C SER A 11 -13.18 24.68 39.34
N LEU A 12 -12.17 24.78 38.45
CA LEU A 12 -11.78 25.79 37.44
C LEU A 12 -10.59 25.27 36.58
N VAL A 13 -10.13 26.11 35.64
CA VAL A 13 -8.80 26.20 34.97
C VAL A 13 -8.73 25.53 33.58
N LEU A 14 -8.32 26.17 32.48
CA LEU A 14 -8.14 27.58 32.07
C LEU A 14 -8.01 27.57 30.53
N ALA A 15 -8.58 28.56 29.85
CA ALA A 15 -8.23 28.89 28.49
C ALA A 15 -7.11 29.95 28.50
N SER A 16 -6.10 29.79 27.64
CA SER A 16 -5.13 30.84 27.32
C SER A 16 -5.27 31.22 25.85
N MET A 17 -5.89 32.37 25.62
CA MET A 17 -5.76 33.15 24.40
C MET A 17 -4.45 33.93 24.47
N VAL A 18 -3.67 33.94 23.38
CA VAL A 18 -2.62 34.94 23.16
C VAL A 18 -3.02 35.79 21.97
N ALA A 19 -3.16 37.09 22.24
CA ALA A 19 -3.40 38.13 21.27
C ALA A 19 -2.08 38.52 20.58
N SER A 20 -2.12 38.67 19.26
CA SER A 20 -1.03 39.22 18.45
C SER A 20 -1.26 40.73 18.27
N LEU A 21 -0.31 41.54 18.71
CA LEU A 21 -0.15 42.95 18.31
C LEU A 21 1.24 43.17 17.70
N PRO A 22 1.39 44.13 16.75
CA PRO A 22 2.55 44.23 15.88
C PRO A 22 3.70 44.97 16.55
N VAL A 23 4.94 44.52 16.29
CA VAL A 23 6.16 45.24 16.68
C VAL A 23 6.78 45.89 15.45
N GLU A 24 6.79 47.21 15.51
CA GLU A 24 7.49 48.16 14.65
C GLU A 24 9.01 48.06 14.90
N ARG A 25 9.83 47.91 13.84
CA ARG A 25 11.28 48.18 13.91
C ARG A 25 11.68 49.20 12.86
N ARG A 26 12.31 50.26 13.37
CA ARG A 26 12.86 51.41 12.68
C ARG A 26 13.98 51.05 11.70
N GLN A 27 14.04 51.89 10.67
CA GLN A 27 15.05 52.00 9.63
C GLN A 27 16.45 52.35 10.18
N GLY A 28 17.47 51.76 9.56
CA GLY A 28 18.86 52.21 9.59
C GLY A 28 19.48 52.06 8.21
N LYS A 29 19.75 53.19 7.54
CA LYS A 29 20.43 53.34 6.24
C LYS A 29 21.84 52.72 6.24
N GLN A 30 22.26 52.12 5.11
CA GLN A 30 23.48 52.51 4.39
C GLN A 30 23.68 51.79 3.03
N THR A 31 23.55 52.59 1.96
CA THR A 31 24.37 52.68 0.72
C THR A 31 24.85 51.44 -0.05
N ARG A 32 24.43 51.35 -1.32
CA ARG A 32 25.16 50.72 -2.44
C ARG A 32 26.40 51.56 -2.83
N PRO A 33 27.43 50.96 -3.47
CA PRO A 33 27.52 51.08 -4.93
C PRO A 33 27.89 49.78 -5.67
N GLN A 34 27.61 49.78 -6.98
CA GLN A 34 27.87 48.70 -7.95
C GLN A 34 29.35 48.69 -8.40
N ALA A 35 29.93 47.49 -8.62
CA ALA A 35 30.76 47.14 -9.78
C ALA A 35 31.09 45.63 -9.80
N ARG A 36 30.92 44.98 -10.96
CA ARG A 36 31.39 43.62 -11.34
C ARG A 36 32.76 43.74 -12.04
N PRO A 37 33.52 42.66 -12.39
CA PRO A 37 33.31 41.21 -12.15
C PRO A 37 34.57 40.44 -11.66
N GLY A 38 34.37 39.26 -11.05
CA GLY A 38 35.44 38.31 -10.74
C GLY A 38 34.92 36.87 -10.76
N ARG A 39 35.45 36.08 -11.69
CA ARG A 39 35.03 34.72 -12.05
C ARG A 39 35.70 33.72 -11.11
N SER A 40 34.92 32.96 -10.34
CA SER A 40 35.37 31.70 -9.74
C SER A 40 34.14 30.84 -9.44
N GLY A 41 34.05 29.70 -10.13
CA GLY A 41 32.91 28.80 -10.05
C GLY A 41 32.99 27.93 -8.81
N ASN A 42 31.86 27.78 -8.13
CA ASN A 42 31.53 26.55 -7.43
C ASN A 42 30.01 26.41 -7.41
N ARG A 43 29.51 25.67 -8.40
CA ARG A 43 28.14 25.15 -8.40
C ARG A 43 28.18 23.87 -7.54
N LEU A 44 27.58 23.93 -6.35
CA LEU A 44 27.23 22.73 -5.59
C LEU A 44 26.24 21.92 -6.42
N ARG A 45 26.73 20.86 -7.06
CA ARG A 45 25.90 19.79 -7.63
C ARG A 45 25.68 18.76 -6.52
N SER A 46 24.48 18.72 -5.94
CA SER A 46 23.98 17.53 -5.26
C SER A 46 23.64 16.49 -6.33
N GLY A 47 24.57 15.58 -6.61
CA GLY A 47 24.28 14.36 -7.37
C GLY A 47 23.53 13.35 -6.51
N PRO A 48 22.84 12.36 -7.11
CA PRO A 48 22.19 11.30 -6.35
C PRO A 48 23.26 10.51 -5.59
N LYS A 49 23.09 10.36 -4.28
CA LYS A 49 23.91 9.44 -3.50
C LYS A 49 23.61 8.03 -4.01
N LYS A 50 24.60 7.35 -4.57
CA LYS A 50 24.48 5.94 -4.94
C LYS A 50 24.14 5.12 -3.70
N ALA A 51 23.12 4.27 -3.82
CA ALA A 51 22.83 3.26 -2.80
C ALA A 51 24.08 2.38 -2.55
N PRO A 52 24.34 1.98 -1.30
CA PRO A 52 25.49 1.17 -0.95
C PRO A 52 25.46 -0.21 -1.64
N VAL A 53 26.64 -0.70 -2.02
CA VAL A 53 26.86 -1.99 -2.71
C VAL A 53 26.66 -3.16 -1.72
N MET A 54 25.97 -4.22 -2.12
CA MET A 54 25.49 -5.31 -1.24
C MET A 54 26.51 -5.95 -0.28
N THR A 55 27.80 -6.00 -0.60
CA THR A 55 28.85 -6.49 0.33
C THR A 55 29.01 -5.62 1.58
N THR A 56 28.52 -4.37 1.57
CA THR A 56 28.49 -3.49 2.75
C THR A 56 27.19 -3.60 3.56
N LEU A 57 26.16 -4.33 3.09
CA LEU A 57 24.85 -4.40 3.75
C LEU A 57 24.90 -5.11 5.11
N ASN A 58 25.77 -6.10 5.27
CA ASN A 58 26.01 -6.74 6.56
C ASN A 58 26.68 -5.80 7.58
N SER A 59 27.35 -4.74 7.12
CA SER A 59 27.99 -3.72 7.97
C SER A 59 27.06 -2.53 8.31
N THR A 60 25.84 -2.51 7.76
CA THR A 60 24.81 -1.47 7.96
C THR A 60 23.55 -2.00 8.66
N ARG A 61 23.62 -3.19 9.27
CA ARG A 61 22.56 -3.69 10.15
C ARG A 61 22.46 -2.75 11.35
N ILE A 62 21.24 -2.31 11.64
CA ILE A 62 20.94 -1.46 12.78
C ILE A 62 20.34 -2.36 13.85
N ASP A 63 21.06 -2.56 14.95
CA ASP A 63 20.53 -3.28 16.11
C ASP A 63 19.51 -2.39 16.82
N MET A 64 18.29 -2.90 16.97
CA MET A 64 17.17 -2.21 17.62
C MET A 64 16.74 -2.93 18.89
N ASN A 65 17.46 -3.97 19.29
CA ASN A 65 17.24 -4.58 20.58
C ASN A 65 17.80 -3.62 21.64
N ASN A 66 16.91 -2.89 22.32
CA ASN A 66 17.30 -2.00 23.41
C ASN A 66 17.69 -2.83 24.63
N GLY A 67 18.85 -3.48 24.54
CA GLY A 67 19.47 -4.17 25.65
C GLY A 67 19.81 -3.15 26.73
N ASN A 68 18.92 -2.99 27.71
CA ASN A 68 19.35 -2.64 29.05
C ASN A 68 20.30 -3.76 29.50
N SER A 69 21.58 -3.61 29.17
CA SER A 69 22.67 -4.54 29.50
C SER A 69 23.03 -4.46 30.99
N ASN A 70 22.05 -4.16 31.83
CA ASN A 70 22.15 -4.09 33.28
C ASN A 70 21.02 -4.91 33.91
N SER A 71 20.92 -6.19 33.54
CA SER A 71 20.13 -7.15 34.29
C SER A 71 20.95 -7.69 35.46
N ASN A 72 20.82 -7.01 36.60
CA ASN A 72 20.98 -7.70 37.88
C ASN A 72 19.99 -8.87 37.87
N SER A 73 20.52 -10.08 38.01
CA SER A 73 19.79 -11.33 37.97
C SER A 73 18.65 -11.36 39.00
N ASN A 74 17.39 -11.33 38.52
CA ASN A 74 16.31 -12.06 39.18
C ASN A 74 15.13 -12.32 38.22
N SER A 75 15.14 -13.53 37.65
CA SER A 75 14.00 -14.36 37.24
C SER A 75 12.77 -13.71 36.58
N THR A 76 12.80 -13.63 35.25
CA THR A 76 11.71 -14.15 34.40
C THR A 76 12.37 -15.12 33.41
N ALA A 77 11.82 -16.32 33.24
CA ALA A 77 12.36 -17.28 32.27
C ALA A 77 12.40 -16.59 30.89
N SER A 78 13.56 -16.54 30.25
CA SER A 78 13.69 -15.96 28.91
C SER A 78 12.81 -16.78 27.96
N THR A 79 11.72 -16.19 27.48
CA THR A 79 10.81 -16.82 26.53
C THR A 79 11.58 -17.29 25.30
N GLU A 80 11.45 -18.56 24.92
CA GLU A 80 12.14 -19.12 23.75
C GLU A 80 11.72 -18.36 22.48
N VAL A 81 12.67 -17.99 21.63
CA VAL A 81 12.39 -17.40 20.30
C VAL A 81 12.00 -18.49 19.33
N VAL A 82 10.73 -18.48 18.91
CA VAL A 82 10.11 -19.48 18.03
C VAL A 82 9.88 -18.99 16.62
N GLY A 83 10.12 -17.70 16.33
CA GLY A 83 9.88 -17.12 15.02
C GLY A 83 10.36 -15.69 14.89
N ALA A 84 9.98 -15.05 13.79
CA ALA A 84 10.18 -13.62 13.56
C ALA A 84 9.02 -13.01 12.76
N ALA A 85 8.73 -11.75 13.04
CA ALA A 85 7.83 -10.90 12.25
C ALA A 85 8.66 -9.87 11.48
N PHE A 86 8.19 -9.50 10.28
CA PHE A 86 8.87 -8.59 9.37
C PHE A 86 7.90 -7.57 8.78
N PHE A 87 8.38 -6.34 8.64
CA PHE A 87 7.71 -5.24 7.93
C PHE A 87 8.77 -4.32 7.33
N ILE A 88 8.36 -3.40 6.45
CA ILE A 88 9.29 -2.44 5.82
C ILE A 88 9.03 -1.02 6.25
N THR A 89 10.10 -0.21 6.23
CA THR A 89 10.02 1.23 6.53
C THR A 89 9.54 2.06 5.35
N ASN A 90 9.72 1.58 4.12
CA ASN A 90 9.40 2.26 2.86
C ASN A 90 9.90 3.71 2.76
N GLU A 91 10.98 4.06 3.47
CA GLU A 91 11.47 5.44 3.51
C GLU A 91 12.21 5.82 2.23
N GLU A 92 12.11 7.10 1.86
CA GLU A 92 12.77 7.68 0.68
C GLU A 92 14.29 7.75 0.81
N ASP A 93 14.82 7.85 2.03
CA ASP A 93 16.26 7.88 2.28
C ASP A 93 16.89 6.47 2.41
N GLY A 94 16.05 5.44 2.45
CA GLY A 94 16.44 4.04 2.37
C GLY A 94 15.33 3.14 2.92
N ASN A 95 14.97 2.10 2.17
CA ASN A 95 14.02 1.12 2.65
C ASN A 95 14.73 0.07 3.52
N PHE A 96 14.18 -0.23 4.69
CA PHE A 96 14.70 -1.25 5.60
C PHE A 96 13.64 -2.31 5.88
N ILE A 97 14.06 -3.57 5.94
CA ILE A 97 13.29 -4.65 6.54
C ILE A 97 13.56 -4.61 8.04
N VAL A 98 12.52 -4.31 8.82
CA VAL A 98 12.55 -4.43 10.27
C VAL A 98 12.17 -5.85 10.65
N SER A 99 12.90 -6.42 11.61
CA SER A 99 12.62 -7.74 12.17
C SER A 99 12.35 -7.64 13.68
N ALA A 100 11.36 -8.39 14.15
CA ALA A 100 11.08 -8.62 15.55
C ALA A 100 11.11 -10.12 15.83
N ASN A 101 11.73 -10.55 16.94
CA ASN A 101 11.65 -11.93 17.40
C ASN A 101 10.23 -12.22 17.92
N ILE A 102 9.70 -13.40 17.59
CA ILE A 102 8.47 -13.93 18.17
C ILE A 102 8.84 -14.89 19.30
N GLY A 103 8.40 -14.60 20.52
CA GLY A 103 8.50 -15.49 21.67
C GLY A 103 7.49 -16.64 21.61
N SER A 104 7.74 -17.72 22.34
CA SER A 104 6.79 -18.84 22.51
C SER A 104 5.45 -18.43 23.15
N ASP A 105 5.37 -17.24 23.74
CA ASP A 105 4.13 -16.61 24.22
C ASP A 105 3.42 -15.75 23.15
N GLY A 106 3.96 -15.70 21.94
CA GLY A 106 3.48 -14.93 20.81
C GLY A 106 3.88 -13.45 20.83
N GLN A 107 4.48 -12.93 21.90
CA GLN A 107 4.89 -11.54 21.99
C GLN A 107 6.11 -11.24 21.12
N LEU A 108 6.21 -9.99 20.68
CA LEU A 108 7.30 -9.49 19.86
C LEU A 108 8.37 -8.77 20.68
N THR A 109 9.62 -8.88 20.24
CA THR A 109 10.72 -8.02 20.68
C THR A 109 11.48 -7.53 19.45
N LEU A 110 11.56 -6.21 19.26
CA LEU A 110 12.31 -5.63 18.14
C LEU A 110 13.76 -6.05 18.19
N ARG A 111 14.31 -6.33 17.01
CA ARG A 111 15.63 -6.90 16.89
C ARG A 111 16.56 -6.05 16.06
N GLN A 112 16.25 -5.89 14.78
CA GLN A 112 17.13 -5.16 13.88
C GLN A 112 16.40 -4.64 12.67
N ALA A 113 16.97 -3.62 12.03
CA ALA A 113 16.65 -3.18 10.69
C ALA A 113 17.80 -3.54 9.73
N LEU A 114 17.47 -4.19 8.62
CA LEU A 114 18.39 -4.55 7.54
C LEU A 114 18.00 -3.76 6.29
N PRO A 115 18.93 -3.09 5.58
CA PRO A 115 18.53 -2.38 4.37
C PRO A 115 18.03 -3.36 3.30
N ALA A 116 16.91 -3.01 2.66
CA ALA A 116 16.26 -3.78 1.61
C ALA A 116 16.98 -3.69 0.25
N GLY A 117 18.08 -2.92 0.18
CA GLY A 117 18.89 -2.74 -1.02
C GLY A 117 18.34 -1.71 -2.01
N GLY A 118 17.31 -0.95 -1.62
CA GLY A 118 16.74 0.14 -2.39
C GLY A 118 16.02 1.15 -1.49
N ASN A 119 15.24 2.02 -2.11
CA ASN A 119 14.50 3.10 -1.48
C ASN A 119 13.00 2.86 -1.63
N GLY A 120 12.23 3.26 -0.63
CA GLY A 120 10.78 3.32 -0.70
C GLY A 120 10.33 4.73 -1.06
N ILE A 121 9.04 4.90 -1.29
CA ILE A 121 8.37 6.19 -1.45
C ILE A 121 6.88 6.00 -1.19
N HIS A 122 6.27 7.03 -0.63
CA HIS A 122 4.83 7.12 -0.40
C HIS A 122 4.11 7.47 -1.71
N GLY A 123 2.98 6.81 -1.98
CA GLY A 123 2.08 7.18 -3.06
C GLY A 123 1.53 8.60 -2.87
N ASP A 124 1.24 9.31 -3.95
CA ASP A 124 0.64 10.63 -3.87
C ASP A 124 -0.85 10.52 -3.52
N ASP A 125 -1.21 10.70 -2.26
CA ASP A 125 -2.60 10.70 -1.79
C ASP A 125 -3.23 12.10 -1.80
N GLY A 126 -2.67 13.04 -2.58
CA GLY A 126 -3.09 14.45 -2.59
C GLY A 126 -2.51 15.25 -1.43
N GLY A 127 -1.43 14.76 -0.82
CA GLY A 127 -0.75 15.39 0.32
C GLY A 127 -1.47 15.23 1.66
N VAL A 128 -2.39 14.26 1.75
CA VAL A 128 -3.11 13.94 2.99
C VAL A 128 -2.18 13.17 3.95
N ASN A 129 -1.21 12.43 3.42
CA ASN A 129 -0.25 11.61 4.15
C ASN A 129 -0.95 10.60 5.08
N ASN A 130 -1.90 9.85 4.52
CA ASN A 130 -2.58 8.76 5.21
C ASN A 130 -1.64 7.56 5.43
N PRO A 131 -1.95 6.69 6.41
CA PRO A 131 -1.36 5.34 6.46
C PRO A 131 -1.62 4.58 5.15
N ASP A 132 -0.89 3.49 4.92
CA ASP A 132 -0.85 2.71 3.66
C ASP A 132 -0.18 3.45 2.48
N PRO A 133 1.15 3.65 2.55
CA PRO A 133 1.90 4.40 1.53
C PRO A 133 1.89 3.74 0.14
N LEU A 134 1.56 2.45 0.04
CA LEU A 134 1.57 1.73 -1.25
C LEU A 134 0.17 1.47 -1.81
N PHE A 135 -0.89 1.87 -1.10
CA PHE A 135 -2.28 1.58 -1.46
C PHE A 135 -2.55 0.08 -1.63
N SER A 136 -1.85 -0.77 -0.88
CA SER A 136 -1.70 -2.19 -1.24
C SER A 136 -1.58 -3.12 -0.04
N SER A 137 -1.63 -4.43 -0.33
CA SER A 137 -1.23 -5.46 0.62
C SER A 137 -0.08 -6.27 0.04
N GLY A 138 0.78 -6.82 0.90
CA GLY A 138 1.78 -7.79 0.48
C GLY A 138 3.06 -7.25 -0.15
N SER A 139 3.47 -6.06 0.30
CA SER A 139 4.77 -5.47 0.01
C SER A 139 5.95 -6.34 0.49
N ILE A 140 5.73 -7.22 1.46
CA ILE A 140 6.68 -8.19 2.02
C ILE A 140 6.01 -9.56 2.21
N ARG A 141 6.69 -10.63 1.83
CA ARG A 141 6.20 -12.03 1.94
C ARG A 141 7.31 -13.00 2.31
N VAL A 142 6.95 -14.06 3.04
CA VAL A 142 7.87 -15.10 3.54
C VAL A 142 7.49 -16.46 3.00
N ASN A 143 8.27 -17.07 2.10
CA ASN A 143 8.10 -18.49 1.81
C ASN A 143 8.79 -19.33 2.91
N ALA A 144 8.00 -19.82 3.87
CA ALA A 144 8.49 -20.60 4.99
C ALA A 144 9.06 -21.97 4.59
N ALA A 145 8.56 -22.57 3.50
CA ALA A 145 9.08 -23.85 3.00
C ALA A 145 10.53 -23.74 2.51
N GLN A 146 10.89 -22.58 1.97
CA GLN A 146 12.22 -22.30 1.45
C GLN A 146 13.09 -21.44 2.38
N ASN A 147 12.56 -20.99 3.53
CA ASN A 147 13.18 -20.00 4.42
C ASN A 147 13.59 -18.73 3.64
N LEU A 148 12.68 -18.22 2.80
CA LEU A 148 12.92 -17.04 1.97
C LEU A 148 11.98 -15.91 2.36
N LEU A 149 12.45 -14.68 2.17
CA LEU A 149 11.68 -13.46 2.29
C LEU A 149 11.90 -12.61 1.04
N ALA A 150 10.84 -12.05 0.48
CA ALA A 150 10.91 -11.06 -0.58
C ALA A 150 10.22 -9.77 -0.15
N THR A 151 10.74 -8.64 -0.64
CA THR A 151 10.15 -7.32 -0.41
C THR A 151 10.28 -6.42 -1.63
N VAL A 152 9.43 -5.41 -1.72
CA VAL A 152 9.48 -4.32 -2.71
C VAL A 152 10.36 -3.15 -2.24
N ASN A 153 10.89 -2.40 -3.20
CA ASN A 153 11.49 -1.07 -3.03
C ASN A 153 10.81 -0.12 -4.03
N SER A 154 9.73 0.53 -3.61
CA SER A 154 8.81 1.22 -4.50
C SER A 154 9.45 2.38 -5.29
N ALA A 155 10.34 3.17 -4.68
CA ALA A 155 11.03 4.26 -5.37
C ALA A 155 12.14 3.78 -6.30
N SER A 156 12.77 2.66 -5.96
CA SER A 156 13.86 2.10 -6.77
C SER A 156 13.37 1.23 -7.92
N ASN A 157 12.06 0.96 -8.02
CA ASN A 157 11.48 0.05 -9.00
C ASN A 157 12.14 -1.35 -8.96
N THR A 158 12.51 -1.82 -7.77
CA THR A 158 13.16 -3.12 -7.56
C THR A 158 12.41 -3.99 -6.56
N ILE A 159 12.64 -5.29 -6.66
CA ILE A 159 12.33 -6.27 -5.62
C ILE A 159 13.64 -6.88 -5.11
N ALA A 160 13.64 -7.33 -3.86
CA ALA A 160 14.81 -7.91 -3.21
C ALA A 160 14.45 -9.23 -2.52
N LEU A 161 15.42 -10.15 -2.49
CA LEU A 161 15.29 -11.50 -1.92
C LEU A 161 16.27 -11.69 -0.77
N PHE A 162 15.82 -12.36 0.27
CA PHE A 162 16.59 -12.67 1.47
C PHE A 162 16.36 -14.12 1.87
N SER A 163 17.38 -14.75 2.43
CA SER A 163 17.27 -15.99 3.17
C SER A 163 17.07 -15.69 4.65
N ILE A 164 16.20 -16.47 5.28
CA ILE A 164 15.91 -16.45 6.71
C ILE A 164 16.77 -17.53 7.35
N ASN A 165 17.52 -17.20 8.39
CA ASN A 165 18.19 -18.22 9.19
C ASN A 165 17.15 -18.99 10.02
N PRO A 166 16.89 -20.28 9.76
CA PRO A 166 15.84 -21.02 10.47
C PRO A 166 16.14 -21.23 11.96
N ASP A 167 17.42 -21.27 12.35
CA ASP A 167 17.83 -21.41 13.75
C ASP A 167 17.68 -20.07 14.51
N ASP A 168 17.81 -18.98 13.77
CA ASP A 168 17.74 -17.61 14.30
C ASP A 168 16.90 -16.69 13.38
N PRO A 169 15.56 -16.82 13.38
CA PRO A 169 14.68 -16.26 12.34
C PRO A 169 14.72 -14.76 12.16
N GLY A 170 15.09 -14.00 13.18
CA GLY A 170 15.26 -12.56 13.05
C GLY A 170 16.48 -12.16 12.22
N VAL A 171 17.36 -13.10 11.85
CA VAL A 171 18.55 -12.86 11.01
C VAL A 171 18.28 -13.17 9.55
N LEU A 172 18.33 -12.13 8.73
CA LEU A 172 18.22 -12.21 7.28
C LEU A 172 19.61 -12.12 6.62
N GLN A 173 19.75 -12.74 5.45
CA GLN A 173 20.89 -12.55 4.54
C GLN A 173 20.40 -12.27 3.12
N PRO A 174 20.87 -11.21 2.43
CA PRO A 174 20.51 -10.97 1.03
C PRO A 174 20.88 -12.16 0.13
N VAL A 175 20.04 -12.44 -0.86
CA VAL A 175 20.26 -13.49 -1.87
C VAL A 175 20.27 -12.85 -3.26
N GLY A 176 21.48 -12.64 -3.81
CA GLY A 176 21.66 -11.86 -5.03
C GLY A 176 21.35 -10.38 -4.84
N LEU A 177 21.58 -9.55 -5.86
CA LEU A 177 21.27 -8.11 -5.84
C LEU A 177 19.75 -7.88 -6.03
N PRO A 178 19.18 -6.76 -5.51
CA PRO A 178 17.85 -6.34 -5.93
C PRO A 178 17.80 -6.24 -7.45
N ILE A 179 16.69 -6.71 -8.02
CA ILE A 179 16.46 -6.72 -9.46
C ILE A 179 15.29 -5.80 -9.80
N GLY A 180 15.33 -5.19 -10.98
CA GLY A 180 14.20 -4.42 -11.49
C GLY A 180 12.93 -5.27 -11.51
N SER A 181 11.83 -4.74 -10.95
CA SER A 181 10.55 -5.45 -10.85
C SER A 181 9.86 -5.64 -12.20
N GLY A 182 10.36 -4.98 -13.25
CA GLY A 182 9.81 -5.01 -14.60
C GLY A 182 8.73 -3.96 -14.87
N GLY A 183 8.40 -3.14 -13.88
CA GLY A 183 7.54 -1.97 -13.98
C GLY A 183 8.02 -0.87 -13.05
N GLU A 184 7.12 0.01 -12.66
CA GLU A 184 7.39 1.08 -11.69
C GLU A 184 6.57 0.90 -10.41
N PHE A 185 7.02 1.51 -9.32
CA PHE A 185 6.31 1.52 -8.03
C PHE A 185 5.80 0.12 -7.63
N PRO A 186 6.68 -0.89 -7.47
CA PRO A 186 6.28 -2.22 -7.01
C PRO A 186 5.61 -2.12 -5.65
N VAL A 187 4.40 -2.68 -5.53
CA VAL A 187 3.58 -2.59 -4.32
C VAL A 187 3.40 -3.92 -3.61
N SER A 188 3.44 -5.03 -4.36
CA SER A 188 3.11 -6.34 -3.83
C SER A 188 3.89 -7.46 -4.51
N VAL A 189 4.21 -8.51 -3.76
CA VAL A 189 4.91 -9.70 -4.25
C VAL A 189 4.22 -10.97 -3.79
N ALA A 190 4.35 -12.07 -4.55
CA ALA A 190 3.80 -13.38 -4.21
C ALA A 190 4.76 -14.50 -4.60
N PHE A 191 5.01 -15.43 -3.67
CA PHE A 191 5.68 -16.70 -3.97
C PHE A 191 4.64 -17.76 -4.36
N ASN A 192 5.02 -18.67 -5.26
CA ASN A 192 4.31 -19.94 -5.39
C ASN A 192 4.66 -20.90 -4.23
N SER A 193 3.96 -22.03 -4.12
CA SER A 193 4.10 -22.99 -3.00
C SER A 193 5.55 -23.45 -2.82
N LYS A 194 6.19 -23.76 -3.94
CA LYS A 194 7.55 -24.29 -4.00
C LYS A 194 8.59 -23.24 -3.61
N GLY A 195 8.26 -21.95 -3.72
CA GLY A 195 9.19 -20.85 -3.54
C GLY A 195 10.27 -20.77 -4.61
N ASP A 196 10.04 -21.41 -5.78
CA ASP A 196 10.92 -21.34 -6.95
C ASP A 196 10.48 -20.23 -7.94
N THR A 197 9.32 -19.63 -7.71
CA THR A 197 8.78 -18.51 -8.49
C THR A 197 8.32 -17.39 -7.56
N LEU A 198 8.67 -16.16 -7.91
CA LEU A 198 8.23 -14.92 -7.26
C LEU A 198 7.62 -14.00 -8.31
N CYS A 199 6.39 -13.53 -8.10
CA CYS A 199 5.76 -12.52 -8.96
C CYS A 199 5.70 -11.17 -8.25
N ALA A 200 5.87 -10.10 -9.01
CA ALA A 200 5.73 -8.72 -8.56
C ALA A 200 4.54 -8.06 -9.27
N LEU A 201 3.78 -7.28 -8.51
CA LEU A 201 2.74 -6.38 -8.98
C LEU A 201 3.25 -4.95 -8.91
N ASN A 202 3.31 -4.32 -10.07
CA ASN A 202 3.81 -2.97 -10.28
C ASN A 202 2.64 -2.01 -10.47
N GLY A 203 2.68 -0.90 -9.73
CA GLY A 203 1.80 0.24 -9.95
C GLY A 203 2.46 1.25 -10.90
N GLY A 204 2.26 2.53 -10.61
CA GLY A 204 2.92 3.58 -11.37
C GLY A 204 2.37 3.79 -12.78
N GLU A 205 3.05 4.64 -13.54
CA GLU A 205 2.82 4.83 -14.98
C GLU A 205 3.09 3.54 -15.77
N ILE A 206 4.06 2.72 -15.33
CA ILE A 206 4.36 1.40 -15.90
C ILE A 206 3.83 0.29 -14.99
N ASN A 207 2.51 0.13 -14.97
CA ASN A 207 1.82 -0.89 -14.18
C ASN A 207 1.71 -2.24 -14.91
N ASN A 208 2.18 -3.30 -14.25
CA ASN A 208 2.18 -4.66 -14.80
C ASN A 208 2.33 -5.74 -13.71
N VAL A 209 2.10 -6.98 -14.11
CA VAL A 209 2.57 -8.17 -13.41
C VAL A 209 3.82 -8.70 -14.11
N ARG A 210 4.81 -9.16 -13.35
CA ARG A 210 5.96 -9.90 -13.88
C ARG A 210 6.47 -10.93 -12.87
N CYS A 211 6.90 -12.10 -13.34
CA CYS A 211 7.43 -13.14 -12.48
C CYS A 211 8.90 -13.45 -12.73
N PHE A 212 9.53 -14.06 -11.74
CA PHE A 212 10.95 -14.32 -11.63
C PHE A 212 11.16 -15.73 -11.09
N SER A 213 12.13 -16.44 -11.65
CA SER A 213 12.68 -17.64 -11.04
C SER A 213 13.47 -17.26 -9.80
N VAL A 214 13.43 -18.12 -8.80
CA VAL A 214 14.07 -17.94 -7.50
C VAL A 214 15.17 -18.97 -7.33
N ASP A 215 16.40 -18.49 -7.25
CA ASP A 215 17.58 -19.29 -6.94
C ASP A 215 18.19 -18.82 -5.61
N LYS A 216 18.37 -19.76 -4.67
CA LYS A 216 18.80 -19.45 -3.29
C LYS A 216 20.25 -18.99 -3.18
N GLN A 217 21.03 -19.09 -4.24
CA GLN A 217 22.44 -18.71 -4.26
C GLN A 217 22.65 -17.42 -5.06
N THR A 218 21.96 -17.28 -6.18
CA THR A 218 22.18 -16.24 -7.18
C THR A 218 21.09 -15.17 -7.20
N GLY A 219 19.92 -15.43 -6.60
CA GLY A 219 18.83 -14.47 -6.47
C GLY A 219 17.73 -14.68 -7.50
N LEU A 220 17.22 -13.56 -8.03
CA LEU A 220 16.06 -13.54 -8.90
C LEU A 220 16.47 -13.37 -10.36
N ALA A 221 15.82 -14.12 -11.26
CA ALA A 221 15.98 -13.94 -12.71
C ALA A 221 14.61 -13.88 -13.40
N PRO A 222 14.35 -12.92 -14.32
CA PRO A 222 13.03 -12.75 -14.91
C PRO A 222 12.59 -13.96 -15.73
N LEU A 223 11.32 -14.34 -15.60
CA LEU A 223 10.70 -15.41 -16.40
C LEU A 223 10.10 -14.84 -17.68
N ALA A 224 10.40 -15.49 -18.81
CA ALA A 224 9.80 -15.16 -20.09
C ALA A 224 8.28 -15.44 -20.07
N GLY A 225 7.52 -14.68 -20.85
CA GLY A 225 6.07 -14.90 -20.99
C GLY A 225 5.24 -14.51 -19.77
N THR A 226 5.78 -13.82 -18.77
CA THR A 226 5.05 -13.45 -17.54
C THR A 226 4.67 -11.97 -17.45
N ALA A 227 5.26 -11.09 -18.27
CA ALA A 227 4.95 -9.66 -18.24
C ALA A 227 3.54 -9.38 -18.77
N ARG A 228 2.64 -8.82 -17.94
CA ARG A 228 1.26 -8.47 -18.32
C ARG A 228 0.95 -7.04 -17.89
N SER A 229 0.78 -6.15 -18.87
CA SER A 229 0.37 -4.77 -18.62
C SER A 229 -1.04 -4.73 -18.04
N LEU A 230 -1.29 -3.82 -17.10
CA LEU A 230 -2.63 -3.60 -16.55
C LEU A 230 -3.32 -2.38 -17.18
N ASN A 231 -2.57 -1.55 -17.93
CA ASN A 231 -3.06 -0.38 -18.66
C ASN A 231 -3.88 0.60 -17.80
N LEU A 232 -3.59 0.65 -16.50
CA LEU A 232 -4.19 1.63 -15.58
C LEU A 232 -3.58 3.00 -15.86
N GLN A 233 -4.40 4.05 -15.83
CA GLN A 233 -3.92 5.42 -15.95
C GLN A 233 -3.47 5.93 -14.57
N GLN A 234 -2.16 5.91 -14.36
CA GLN A 234 -1.50 6.27 -13.10
C GLN A 234 -0.21 7.07 -13.37
N THR A 235 0.26 7.73 -12.33
CA THR A 235 1.54 8.46 -12.23
C THR A 235 2.55 7.61 -11.47
N THR A 236 3.83 8.00 -11.47
CA THR A 236 4.86 7.42 -10.58
C THR A 236 5.47 8.52 -9.70
N PRO A 237 5.36 8.44 -8.35
CA PRO A 237 4.66 7.42 -7.57
C PRO A 237 3.15 7.41 -7.86
N ALA A 238 2.47 6.30 -7.57
CA ALA A 238 1.03 6.15 -7.84
C ALA A 238 0.21 7.24 -7.15
N THR A 239 -0.86 7.75 -7.80
CA THR A 239 -1.76 8.75 -7.21
C THR A 239 -3.02 8.09 -6.67
N GLY A 240 -3.13 8.08 -5.34
CA GLY A 240 -4.27 7.63 -4.55
C GLY A 240 -4.62 6.15 -4.70
N ALA A 241 -5.46 5.66 -3.77
CA ALA A 241 -6.04 4.34 -3.89
C ALA A 241 -6.91 4.18 -5.16
N PRO A 242 -7.77 5.15 -5.56
CA PRO A 242 -8.55 4.99 -6.79
C PRO A 242 -7.68 5.00 -8.06
N GLY A 243 -7.74 3.91 -8.82
CA GLY A 243 -6.98 3.70 -10.06
C GLY A 243 -5.68 2.93 -9.88
N SER A 244 -5.28 2.60 -8.66
CA SER A 244 -4.05 1.84 -8.37
C SER A 244 -4.31 0.34 -8.21
N VAL A 245 -3.24 -0.44 -8.37
CA VAL A 245 -3.18 -1.88 -8.05
C VAL A 245 -3.26 -2.10 -6.52
N SER A 246 -3.64 -3.30 -6.08
CA SER A 246 -3.82 -3.59 -4.65
C SER A 246 -3.01 -4.79 -4.15
N HIS A 247 -3.18 -5.98 -4.72
CA HIS A 247 -2.59 -7.20 -4.16
C HIS A 247 -2.38 -8.26 -5.24
N ILE A 248 -1.39 -9.13 -5.04
CA ILE A 248 -1.12 -10.30 -5.87
C ILE A 248 -0.96 -11.54 -4.98
N ILE A 249 -1.59 -12.65 -5.35
CA ILE A 249 -1.44 -13.96 -4.69
C ILE A 249 -1.53 -15.10 -5.72
N PHE A 250 -0.91 -16.24 -5.43
CA PHE A 250 -1.17 -17.49 -6.16
C PHE A 250 -2.42 -18.19 -5.59
N SER A 251 -3.09 -19.03 -6.39
CA SER A 251 -4.02 -20.03 -5.88
C SER A 251 -3.28 -21.09 -5.08
N GLU A 252 -4.00 -21.83 -4.21
CA GLU A 252 -3.42 -22.87 -3.35
C GLU A 252 -2.71 -23.98 -4.15
N ASP A 253 -3.17 -24.24 -5.37
CA ASP A 253 -2.59 -25.24 -6.28
C ASP A 253 -1.55 -24.68 -7.27
N ASP A 254 -1.15 -23.41 -7.11
CA ASP A 254 -0.23 -22.65 -7.96
C ASP A 254 -0.65 -22.49 -9.43
N LYS A 255 -1.85 -22.93 -9.83
CA LYS A 255 -2.28 -22.88 -11.24
C LYS A 255 -2.85 -21.53 -11.65
N GLN A 256 -3.11 -20.65 -10.69
CA GLN A 256 -3.68 -19.33 -10.96
C GLN A 256 -2.88 -18.26 -10.21
N LEU A 257 -2.68 -17.13 -10.87
CA LEU A 257 -2.14 -15.91 -10.28
C LEU A 257 -3.25 -14.85 -10.27
N ILE A 258 -3.62 -14.41 -9.09
CA ILE A 258 -4.77 -13.55 -8.84
C ILE A 258 -4.27 -12.17 -8.47
N ILE A 259 -4.82 -11.13 -9.10
CA ILE A 259 -4.55 -9.74 -8.75
C ILE A 259 -5.85 -8.97 -8.50
N SER A 260 -5.78 -7.95 -7.66
CA SER A 260 -6.85 -6.97 -7.46
C SER A 260 -6.36 -5.55 -7.81
N ALA A 261 -7.24 -4.74 -8.39
CA ALA A 261 -6.97 -3.34 -8.72
C ALA A 261 -8.23 -2.47 -8.58
N LYS A 262 -8.04 -1.20 -8.24
CA LYS A 262 -9.09 -0.22 -7.89
C LYS A 262 -9.38 0.74 -9.05
N GLY A 263 -9.31 0.29 -10.30
CA GLY A 263 -9.50 1.12 -11.50
C GLY A 263 -10.03 0.32 -12.67
N ASP A 264 -10.51 1.02 -13.71
CA ASP A 264 -11.25 0.41 -14.81
C ASP A 264 -10.49 -0.73 -15.47
N ASN A 265 -11.17 -1.85 -15.69
CA ASN A 265 -10.58 -2.95 -16.43
C ASN A 265 -10.51 -2.61 -17.93
N PRO A 266 -9.32 -2.60 -18.56
CA PRO A 266 -9.19 -2.39 -20.00
C PRO A 266 -9.92 -3.45 -20.85
N ASP A 267 -10.12 -4.67 -20.35
CA ASP A 267 -10.77 -5.76 -21.10
C ASP A 267 -12.29 -5.56 -21.23
N ASN A 268 -12.90 -4.77 -20.34
CA ASN A 268 -14.31 -4.38 -20.47
C ASN A 268 -14.54 -3.36 -21.60
N ASN A 269 -13.49 -2.74 -22.13
CA ASN A 269 -13.56 -1.80 -23.26
C ASN A 269 -13.30 -2.45 -24.62
N GLN A 270 -12.92 -3.74 -24.71
CA GLN A 270 -12.75 -4.43 -26.00
C GLN A 270 -14.07 -4.82 -26.66
N GLY A 271 -15.22 -4.48 -26.06
CA GLY A 271 -16.56 -4.63 -26.66
C GLY A 271 -16.96 -3.56 -27.67
N ASN A 272 -16.18 -2.49 -27.86
CA ASN A 272 -16.41 -1.49 -28.90
C ASN A 272 -15.11 -1.18 -29.64
N GLY A 273 -14.92 -1.82 -30.79
CA GLY A 273 -13.67 -1.82 -31.53
C GLY A 273 -13.17 -0.43 -31.94
N GLN A 274 -11.92 -0.15 -31.63
CA GLN A 274 -10.97 0.47 -32.55
C GLN A 274 -9.59 -0.16 -32.31
N GLU A 275 -9.16 -1.00 -33.27
CA GLU A 275 -7.78 -1.45 -33.40
C GLU A 275 -6.87 -0.21 -33.59
N ASN A 276 -6.14 0.18 -32.55
CA ASN A 276 -4.98 1.04 -32.73
C ASN A 276 -3.74 0.15 -32.87
N ASN A 277 -3.41 -0.13 -34.13
CA ASN A 277 -2.22 -0.85 -34.54
C ASN A 277 -1.00 0.07 -34.33
N GLY A 278 -0.46 0.08 -33.10
CA GLY A 278 0.75 0.80 -32.73
C GLY A 278 1.98 -0.09 -32.92
N ASN A 279 2.68 0.08 -34.04
CA ASN A 279 3.98 -0.52 -34.33
C ASN A 279 5.00 -0.24 -33.20
N ASN A 280 5.32 -1.25 -32.39
CA ASN A 280 6.50 -1.26 -31.53
C ASN A 280 7.65 -1.99 -32.23
N ASN A 281 8.34 -1.30 -33.13
CA ASN A 281 9.73 -1.64 -33.46
C ASN A 281 10.64 -0.90 -32.49
N GLY A 282 10.89 -1.50 -31.32
CA GLY A 282 12.00 -1.12 -30.46
C GLY A 282 13.31 -1.62 -31.08
N GLN A 283 13.98 -0.75 -31.82
CA GLN A 283 15.34 -1.01 -32.32
C GLN A 283 16.31 -1.11 -31.14
N GLU A 284 16.99 -2.25 -31.06
CA GLU A 284 18.23 -2.44 -30.33
C GLU A 284 19.29 -1.47 -30.87
N ASN A 285 19.70 -0.50 -30.05
CA ASN A 285 20.87 0.33 -30.36
C ASN A 285 22.16 -0.43 -30.01
N GLY A 286 22.61 -1.24 -30.96
CA GLY A 286 23.99 -1.69 -31.07
C GLY A 286 24.87 -0.56 -31.62
N ASN A 287 25.80 -0.09 -30.80
CA ASN A 287 26.88 0.81 -31.21
C ASN A 287 27.74 0.15 -32.31
N ASN A 288 27.86 0.77 -33.48
CA ASN A 288 29.05 0.60 -34.32
C ASN A 288 29.33 1.83 -35.19
N ASN A 289 30.56 2.32 -35.04
CA ASN A 289 31.19 3.35 -35.87
C ASN A 289 31.26 2.90 -37.33
N GLY A 290 30.90 3.79 -38.25
CA GLY A 290 31.14 3.61 -39.68
C GLY A 290 30.88 4.89 -40.45
N GLN A 291 31.96 5.52 -40.89
CA GLN A 291 31.99 6.74 -41.69
C GLN A 291 31.31 6.59 -43.06
N GLN A 292 31.11 7.75 -43.71
CA GLN A 292 30.96 8.03 -45.14
C GLN A 292 29.51 8.18 -45.65
N ASN A 293 29.18 8.96 -46.69
CA ASN A 293 29.67 10.20 -47.29
C ASN A 293 28.63 10.53 -48.39
N ASN A 294 28.29 11.81 -48.59
CA ASN A 294 27.72 12.45 -49.80
C ASN A 294 26.80 11.70 -50.79
N GLY A 295 25.67 12.33 -51.14
CA GLY A 295 24.90 11.99 -52.35
C GLY A 295 23.74 12.95 -52.66
N ASN A 296 23.99 13.83 -53.62
CA ASN A 296 23.18 14.95 -54.16
C ASN A 296 21.81 14.61 -54.81
N ASN A 297 21.13 15.72 -55.15
CA ASN A 297 20.03 15.96 -56.11
C ASN A 297 18.61 15.80 -55.57
N GLY A 298 17.66 16.73 -55.75
CA GLY A 298 17.53 17.83 -56.72
C GLY A 298 16.07 17.84 -57.19
N GLN A 299 15.26 18.81 -56.74
CA GLN A 299 14.68 19.86 -57.60
C GLN A 299 13.73 19.36 -58.71
N GLN A 300 12.40 19.61 -58.60
CA GLN A 300 11.68 20.68 -59.34
C GLN A 300 10.14 20.60 -59.28
N ASN A 301 9.60 21.82 -59.26
CA ASN A 301 8.24 22.35 -59.35
C ASN A 301 7.21 21.66 -60.28
N GLY A 302 5.94 21.81 -59.89
CA GLY A 302 4.78 21.84 -60.80
C GLY A 302 3.59 22.55 -60.13
N GLN A 303 3.26 23.74 -60.60
CA GLN A 303 2.15 24.61 -60.18
C GLN A 303 0.79 24.04 -60.60
N GLN A 304 -0.27 24.30 -59.82
CA GLN A 304 -1.61 24.57 -60.38
C GLN A 304 -2.45 25.45 -59.44
N ASN A 305 -3.26 26.28 -60.07
CA ASN A 305 -3.88 27.51 -59.60
C ASN A 305 -5.41 27.31 -59.56
N GLY A 306 -6.13 27.94 -58.62
CA GLY A 306 -7.60 27.88 -58.58
C GLY A 306 -8.23 28.72 -57.47
N ASN A 307 -8.70 29.92 -57.83
CA ASN A 307 -9.41 30.91 -57.01
C ASN A 307 -10.77 30.43 -56.43
N ASN A 308 -11.16 30.87 -55.22
CA ASN A 308 -12.17 31.94 -55.08
C ASN A 308 -12.52 32.32 -53.61
N ASN A 309 -12.59 33.64 -53.43
CA ASN A 309 -13.42 34.48 -52.56
C ASN A 309 -13.42 34.42 -51.01
N GLN A 310 -12.80 35.48 -50.51
CA GLN A 310 -13.01 36.27 -49.30
C GLN A 310 -14.47 36.44 -48.84
N GLN A 311 -14.66 36.42 -47.52
CA GLN A 311 -15.44 37.42 -46.80
C GLN A 311 -14.83 37.67 -45.41
N ASN A 312 -14.71 38.94 -45.08
CA ASN A 312 -13.98 39.53 -43.96
C ASN A 312 -14.99 40.35 -43.14
N ASN A 313 -14.99 40.24 -41.80
CA ASN A 313 -15.06 41.37 -40.86
C ASN A 313 -15.36 40.95 -39.42
N GLY A 314 -14.63 41.57 -38.48
CA GLY A 314 -15.25 42.16 -37.28
C GLY A 314 -14.71 41.74 -35.92
N ASN A 315 -13.60 42.35 -35.49
CA ASN A 315 -13.16 42.45 -34.08
C ASN A 315 -14.16 43.25 -33.23
N GLY A 316 -14.27 42.94 -31.93
CA GLY A 316 -14.96 43.78 -30.96
C GLY A 316 -14.87 43.28 -29.51
N GLN A 317 -13.97 43.88 -28.74
CA GLN A 317 -13.66 43.66 -27.33
C GLN A 317 -14.63 44.37 -26.36
N GLN A 318 -14.72 43.80 -25.15
CA GLN A 318 -14.73 44.46 -23.81
C GLN A 318 -16.03 44.95 -23.13
N ASN A 319 -16.08 44.52 -21.84
CA ASN A 319 -16.43 45.21 -20.59
C ASN A 319 -17.87 45.71 -20.30
N GLY A 320 -18.52 45.01 -19.37
CA GLY A 320 -18.64 45.43 -17.96
C GLY A 320 -19.59 46.57 -17.60
N ASN A 321 -20.59 46.30 -16.73
CA ASN A 321 -21.04 47.23 -15.68
C ASN A 321 -22.04 46.61 -14.65
N ASN A 322 -21.60 46.63 -13.38
CA ASN A 322 -22.22 47.23 -12.17
C ASN A 322 -23.56 46.80 -11.51
N ASN A 323 -23.41 46.48 -10.20
CA ASN A 323 -24.12 46.91 -8.97
C ASN A 323 -25.60 46.53 -8.71
N GLN A 324 -25.93 45.85 -7.59
CA GLN A 324 -26.14 46.37 -6.20
C GLN A 324 -27.23 47.49 -6.16
N GLN A 325 -28.26 47.52 -5.30
CA GLN A 325 -28.48 47.04 -3.92
C GLN A 325 -29.94 47.36 -3.47
N ASN A 326 -30.48 46.60 -2.47
CA ASN A 326 -31.39 47.01 -1.36
C ASN A 326 -32.83 47.56 -1.66
N ASN A 327 -33.87 47.42 -0.83
CA ASN A 327 -34.13 46.86 0.51
C ASN A 327 -35.67 46.73 0.73
N GLY A 328 -36.15 45.89 1.65
CA GLY A 328 -37.56 45.89 2.10
C GLY A 328 -37.93 44.86 3.19
N ASN A 329 -38.14 45.35 4.41
CA ASN A 329 -38.50 44.67 5.68
C ASN A 329 -39.73 43.73 5.65
N ASN A 330 -39.72 42.65 6.44
CA ASN A 330 -40.48 42.54 7.72
C ASN A 330 -40.35 41.16 8.42
N GLY A 331 -40.37 41.15 9.77
CA GLY A 331 -41.01 40.07 10.54
C GLY A 331 -40.13 39.16 11.40
N GLN A 332 -39.92 39.53 12.66
CA GLN A 332 -39.46 38.67 13.76
C GLN A 332 -40.47 37.56 14.08
N GLN A 333 -40.01 36.31 14.28
CA GLN A 333 -40.48 35.35 15.31
C GLN A 333 -39.71 34.02 15.24
N ASN A 334 -39.55 33.35 16.40
CA ASN A 334 -38.91 32.04 16.66
C ASN A 334 -37.38 31.94 16.75
N GLY A 335 -36.84 32.48 17.85
CA GLY A 335 -35.56 32.05 18.42
C GLY A 335 -35.77 30.90 19.40
N GLY A 336 -35.32 29.70 19.04
CA GLY A 336 -35.30 28.55 19.96
C GLY A 336 -35.31 27.19 19.27
N ASN A 337 -34.41 26.93 18.31
CA ASN A 337 -34.02 25.57 17.88
C ASN A 337 -32.78 25.52 16.95
N ASN A 338 -31.93 26.55 16.96
CA ASN A 338 -30.89 26.73 15.92
C ASN A 338 -29.44 26.42 16.37
N GLN A 339 -29.24 25.68 17.46
CA GLN A 339 -27.91 25.16 17.86
C GLN A 339 -27.77 23.64 17.64
N GLN A 340 -28.83 22.85 17.85
CA GLN A 340 -28.79 21.41 17.53
C GLN A 340 -28.78 21.15 16.02
N ASN A 341 -29.49 21.96 15.23
CA ASN A 341 -29.51 21.84 13.77
C ASN A 341 -28.20 22.34 13.09
N ARG A 342 -27.37 23.16 13.78
CA ARG A 342 -26.04 23.54 13.28
C ARG A 342 -24.96 22.51 13.62
N GLN A 343 -25.12 21.76 14.71
CA GLN A 343 -24.19 20.67 15.06
C GLN A 343 -24.47 19.41 14.24
N GLN A 344 -25.73 19.08 13.95
CA GLN A 344 -26.08 17.99 13.02
C GLN A 344 -25.73 18.33 11.55
N ASN A 345 -25.94 19.58 11.10
CA ASN A 345 -25.51 19.97 9.75
C ASN A 345 -23.98 20.12 9.59
N ASN A 346 -23.23 20.35 10.67
CA ASN A 346 -21.76 20.33 10.63
C ASN A 346 -21.17 18.92 10.73
N ALA A 347 -21.83 17.96 11.38
CA ALA A 347 -21.44 16.55 11.36
C ALA A 347 -21.74 15.91 9.99
N ASN A 348 -22.90 16.21 9.40
CA ASN A 348 -23.27 15.71 8.07
C ASN A 348 -22.44 16.34 6.93
N ASN A 349 -21.94 17.57 7.09
CA ASN A 349 -21.00 18.18 6.13
C ASN A 349 -19.54 17.75 6.30
N LYS A 350 -19.15 17.17 7.45
CA LYS A 350 -17.79 16.63 7.63
C LYS A 350 -17.64 15.27 6.95
N ASN A 351 -18.67 14.43 7.01
CA ASN A 351 -18.71 13.13 6.34
C ASN A 351 -18.84 13.24 4.81
N ARG A 352 -19.35 14.37 4.29
CA ARG A 352 -19.45 14.60 2.84
C ARG A 352 -18.15 15.17 2.23
N ARG A 353 -17.35 15.90 3.01
CA ARG A 353 -16.12 16.56 2.54
C ARG A 353 -14.89 15.65 2.49
N GLN A 354 -14.93 14.46 3.10
CA GLN A 354 -13.89 13.44 2.89
C GLN A 354 -14.17 12.53 1.68
N ALA A 355 -15.43 12.42 1.25
CA ALA A 355 -15.79 11.80 -0.03
C ALA A 355 -15.62 12.76 -1.24
N GLU A 356 -15.59 14.08 -1.01
CA GLU A 356 -15.52 15.12 -2.06
C GLU A 356 -14.14 15.80 -2.21
N ASN A 357 -13.10 15.33 -1.51
CA ASN A 357 -11.70 15.71 -1.77
C ASN A 357 -10.95 14.69 -2.64
N GLY A 358 -11.66 13.71 -3.21
CA GLY A 358 -11.24 13.10 -4.47
C GLY A 358 -11.40 14.16 -5.56
N GLY A 359 -10.30 14.53 -6.22
CA GLY A 359 -10.29 15.57 -7.25
C GLY A 359 -11.45 15.42 -8.24
N GLN A 360 -12.06 16.55 -8.61
CA GLN A 360 -13.07 16.63 -9.66
C GLN A 360 -12.56 15.92 -10.92
N ALA A 361 -13.04 14.70 -11.15
CA ALA A 361 -12.95 14.04 -12.44
C ALA A 361 -13.96 14.70 -13.38
N GLY A 362 -13.46 15.28 -14.47
CA GLY A 362 -14.32 15.69 -15.59
C GLY A 362 -15.05 14.48 -16.16
N ASN A 363 -16.36 14.62 -16.35
CA ASN A 363 -17.27 13.82 -17.17
C ASN A 363 -16.94 12.31 -17.37
N GLY A 364 -17.57 11.46 -16.55
CA GLY A 364 -18.39 10.36 -17.08
C GLY A 364 -17.73 9.01 -17.38
N GLN A 365 -17.10 8.37 -16.39
CA GLN A 365 -17.04 6.91 -16.24
C GLN A 365 -16.83 6.60 -14.74
N ALA A 366 -17.68 5.74 -14.16
CA ALA A 366 -17.53 5.32 -12.76
C ALA A 366 -16.28 4.42 -12.69
N LYS A 367 -15.25 4.83 -11.94
CA LYS A 367 -14.06 4.01 -11.73
C LYS A 367 -14.49 2.68 -11.09
N VAL A 368 -14.39 1.58 -11.82
CA VAL A 368 -14.76 0.23 -11.36
C VAL A 368 -13.49 -0.59 -11.14
N GLY A 369 -13.28 -1.14 -9.94
CA GLY A 369 -12.19 -2.08 -9.72
C GLY A 369 -12.41 -3.44 -10.38
N PHE A 370 -11.37 -4.27 -10.39
CA PHE A 370 -11.43 -5.64 -10.91
C PHE A 370 -10.55 -6.61 -10.12
N VAL A 371 -10.88 -7.90 -10.25
CA VAL A 371 -10.02 -9.01 -9.85
C VAL A 371 -9.68 -9.80 -11.11
N ASN A 372 -8.41 -9.87 -11.47
CA ASN A 372 -7.93 -10.61 -12.64
C ASN A 372 -7.26 -11.90 -12.22
N VAL A 373 -7.53 -12.98 -12.97
CA VAL A 373 -6.98 -14.31 -12.75
C VAL A 373 -6.22 -14.73 -14.00
N PHE A 374 -4.92 -14.89 -13.89
CA PHE A 374 -4.07 -15.45 -14.94
C PHE A 374 -3.88 -16.95 -14.69
N ASP A 375 -4.06 -17.77 -15.71
CA ASP A 375 -3.64 -19.17 -15.63
C ASP A 375 -2.12 -19.24 -15.68
N VAL A 376 -1.54 -20.11 -14.85
CA VAL A 376 -0.09 -20.37 -14.78
C VAL A 376 0.19 -21.68 -15.51
N ALA A 377 0.93 -21.59 -16.61
CA ALA A 377 1.33 -22.75 -17.38
C ALA A 377 2.43 -23.55 -16.66
N ALA A 378 2.65 -24.79 -17.11
CA ALA A 378 3.65 -25.68 -16.51
C ALA A 378 5.10 -25.15 -16.60
N ASP A 379 5.39 -24.26 -17.55
CA ASP A 379 6.68 -23.58 -17.71
C ASP A 379 6.77 -22.27 -16.89
N GLY A 380 5.74 -21.95 -16.11
CA GLY A 380 5.64 -20.72 -15.30
C GLY A 380 5.17 -19.49 -16.08
N SER A 381 4.89 -19.59 -17.39
CA SER A 381 4.31 -18.48 -18.15
C SER A 381 2.86 -18.21 -17.75
N LEU A 382 2.42 -16.96 -17.88
CA LEU A 382 1.04 -16.57 -17.58
C LEU A 382 0.16 -16.65 -18.83
N SER A 383 -1.15 -16.83 -18.68
CA SER A 383 -2.09 -16.65 -19.80
C SER A 383 -1.95 -15.25 -20.43
N ALA A 384 -2.06 -15.14 -21.75
CA ALA A 384 -1.92 -13.85 -22.45
C ALA A 384 -2.99 -12.84 -22.03
N GLN A 385 -4.21 -13.32 -21.81
CA GLN A 385 -5.34 -12.56 -21.28
C GLN A 385 -5.77 -13.15 -19.94
N PRO A 386 -6.08 -12.33 -18.92
CA PRO A 386 -6.66 -12.82 -17.68
C PRO A 386 -8.15 -13.12 -17.85
N LYS A 387 -8.66 -13.97 -16.97
CA LYS A 387 -10.08 -13.98 -16.65
C LYS A 387 -10.35 -12.85 -15.67
N SER A 388 -11.10 -11.83 -16.10
CA SER A 388 -11.61 -10.80 -15.20
C SER A 388 -12.84 -11.29 -14.46
N LEU A 389 -12.85 -11.10 -13.15
CA LEU A 389 -14.01 -11.34 -12.29
C LEU A 389 -14.68 -10.00 -12.00
N ALA A 390 -15.98 -9.91 -12.29
CA ALA A 390 -16.78 -8.74 -11.97
C ALA A 390 -16.96 -8.63 -10.46
N LEU A 391 -16.85 -7.41 -9.94
CA LEU A 391 -17.20 -7.13 -8.56
C LEU A 391 -18.72 -7.27 -8.37
N PRO A 392 -19.18 -7.65 -7.15
CA PRO A 392 -20.59 -7.55 -6.81
C PRO A 392 -21.12 -6.12 -6.98
N GLN A 393 -22.45 -5.99 -7.00
CA GLN A 393 -23.11 -4.68 -6.97
C GLN A 393 -22.54 -3.80 -5.86
N ASP A 394 -22.30 -2.53 -6.19
CA ASP A 394 -21.73 -1.48 -5.32
C ASP A 394 -20.25 -1.68 -4.91
N GLY A 395 -19.63 -2.81 -5.29
CA GLY A 395 -18.19 -3.02 -5.16
C GLY A 395 -17.42 -2.16 -6.15
N VAL A 396 -16.38 -1.47 -5.68
CA VAL A 396 -15.61 -0.50 -6.48
C VAL A 396 -14.11 -0.54 -6.23
N ALA A 397 -13.66 -1.09 -5.10
CA ALA A 397 -12.27 -0.96 -4.65
C ALA A 397 -11.74 -2.27 -4.03
N PRO A 398 -11.58 -3.34 -4.82
CA PRO A 398 -11.04 -4.60 -4.34
C PRO A 398 -9.60 -4.38 -3.86
N PHE A 399 -9.33 -4.75 -2.62
CA PHE A 399 -8.07 -4.45 -1.95
C PHE A 399 -7.33 -5.75 -1.60
N GLY A 400 -7.30 -6.13 -0.34
CA GLY A 400 -6.58 -7.27 0.20
C GLY A 400 -7.33 -8.55 -0.11
N MET A 401 -6.56 -9.64 -0.19
CA MET A 401 -7.08 -10.94 -0.58
C MET A 401 -6.53 -12.00 0.35
N ALA A 402 -7.33 -13.03 0.63
CA ALA A 402 -6.91 -14.22 1.35
C ALA A 402 -7.57 -15.45 0.70
N LEU A 403 -6.78 -16.49 0.43
CA LEU A 403 -7.32 -17.75 -0.09
C LEU A 403 -8.23 -18.42 0.93
N ILE A 404 -9.26 -19.12 0.45
CA ILE A 404 -10.10 -19.97 1.28
C ILE A 404 -9.51 -21.38 1.25
N PRO A 405 -8.98 -21.90 2.38
CA PRO A 405 -8.25 -23.17 2.36
C PRO A 405 -9.07 -24.32 1.80
N LYS A 406 -8.42 -25.17 0.99
CA LYS A 406 -9.00 -26.35 0.34
C LYS A 406 -10.13 -26.04 -0.62
N LYS A 407 -10.26 -24.78 -1.05
CA LYS A 407 -11.25 -24.33 -2.03
C LYS A 407 -10.50 -23.56 -3.11
N ASN A 408 -10.94 -23.68 -4.36
CA ASN A 408 -10.50 -22.75 -5.38
C ASN A 408 -11.33 -21.45 -5.26
N ALA A 409 -11.11 -20.70 -4.19
CA ALA A 409 -11.89 -19.52 -3.84
C ALA A 409 -11.04 -18.51 -3.05
N VAL A 410 -11.40 -17.23 -3.16
CA VAL A 410 -10.68 -16.12 -2.53
C VAL A 410 -11.66 -15.15 -1.88
N LEU A 411 -11.33 -14.71 -0.67
CA LEU A 411 -11.97 -13.56 -0.02
C LEU A 411 -11.24 -12.29 -0.47
N VAL A 412 -11.98 -11.27 -0.88
CA VAL A 412 -11.45 -9.97 -1.32
C VAL A 412 -12.16 -8.87 -0.56
N THR A 413 -11.43 -8.04 0.17
CA THR A 413 -12.00 -6.89 0.88
C THR A 413 -12.33 -5.76 -0.08
N ASP A 414 -13.37 -5.00 0.25
CA ASP A 414 -13.75 -3.81 -0.50
C ASP A 414 -14.35 -2.77 0.48
N PRO A 415 -13.72 -1.59 0.64
CA PRO A 415 -14.16 -0.58 1.60
C PRO A 415 -15.54 0.04 1.29
N ALA A 416 -16.13 -0.23 0.11
CA ALA A 416 -17.49 0.18 -0.21
C ALA A 416 -18.55 -0.84 0.27
N ILE A 417 -18.26 -2.15 0.21
CA ILE A 417 -19.27 -3.19 0.46
C ILE A 417 -18.95 -4.16 1.60
N GLY A 418 -17.74 -4.12 2.16
CA GLY A 418 -17.28 -5.04 3.20
C GLY A 418 -16.22 -5.94 2.62
N PHE A 419 -16.66 -7.09 2.16
CA PHE A 419 -15.83 -8.01 1.41
C PHE A 419 -16.70 -8.85 0.49
N SER A 420 -16.03 -9.56 -0.41
CA SER A 420 -16.65 -10.47 -1.35
C SER A 420 -15.91 -11.79 -1.38
N VAL A 421 -16.63 -12.87 -1.71
CA VAL A 421 -16.05 -14.20 -1.88
C VAL A 421 -16.25 -14.63 -3.33
N PHE A 422 -15.14 -14.91 -4.01
CA PHE A 422 -15.08 -15.38 -5.39
C PHE A 422 -14.86 -16.89 -5.43
N ASP A 423 -15.73 -17.62 -6.13
CA ASP A 423 -15.51 -19.02 -6.54
C ASP A 423 -14.71 -19.00 -7.86
N LEU A 424 -13.43 -19.36 -7.79
CA LEU A 424 -12.51 -19.30 -8.94
C LEU A 424 -12.67 -20.49 -9.89
N ALA A 425 -13.23 -21.61 -9.41
CA ALA A 425 -13.51 -22.79 -10.24
C ALA A 425 -14.66 -22.56 -11.23
N GLY A 426 -15.55 -21.61 -10.96
CA GLY A 426 -16.69 -21.25 -11.82
C GLY A 426 -16.60 -19.85 -12.41
N GLN A 427 -17.43 -19.57 -13.42
CA GLN A 427 -17.81 -18.19 -13.78
C GLN A 427 -19.06 -17.80 -12.97
N LYS A 428 -18.97 -17.84 -11.64
CA LYS A 428 -20.06 -17.41 -10.78
C LYS A 428 -19.79 -16.00 -10.29
N ASP A 429 -20.87 -15.24 -10.11
CA ASP A 429 -20.81 -13.95 -9.46
C ASP A 429 -20.25 -14.11 -8.04
N ALA A 430 -19.42 -13.16 -7.62
CA ALA A 430 -18.94 -13.10 -6.26
C ALA A 430 -20.10 -12.81 -5.30
N LYS A 431 -20.01 -13.37 -4.08
CA LYS A 431 -20.97 -13.09 -3.02
C LYS A 431 -20.46 -11.93 -2.17
N ALA A 432 -21.24 -10.86 -2.02
CA ALA A 432 -20.92 -9.73 -1.17
C ALA A 432 -21.41 -9.93 0.27
N PHE A 433 -20.64 -9.44 1.24
CA PHE A 433 -20.96 -9.49 2.66
C PHE A 433 -20.60 -8.16 3.32
N ALA A 434 -21.59 -7.53 3.93
CA ALA A 434 -21.45 -6.23 4.56
C ALA A 434 -20.70 -6.30 5.90
N ILE A 435 -19.90 -5.26 6.17
CA ILE A 435 -19.36 -4.96 7.49
C ILE A 435 -19.95 -3.62 7.93
N ASP A 436 -20.74 -3.66 9.00
CA ASP A 436 -21.41 -2.46 9.49
C ASP A 436 -20.41 -1.40 9.96
N ASN A 437 -20.64 -0.17 9.53
CA ASN A 437 -19.86 1.01 9.91
C ASN A 437 -18.37 0.89 9.58
N GLN A 438 -17.99 0.19 8.50
CA GLN A 438 -16.62 0.26 7.99
C GLN A 438 -16.28 1.66 7.46
N ILE A 439 -14.99 2.00 7.40
CA ILE A 439 -14.46 3.24 6.84
C ILE A 439 -13.52 2.94 5.68
N ALA A 440 -12.51 2.11 5.93
CA ALA A 440 -11.50 1.74 4.94
C ALA A 440 -11.00 0.31 5.19
N ASN A 441 -11.90 -0.67 5.13
CA ASN A 441 -11.58 -2.08 5.21
C ASN A 441 -10.72 -2.52 4.00
N GLY A 442 -9.49 -2.97 4.25
CA GLY A 442 -8.47 -3.14 3.21
C GLY A 442 -7.66 -4.43 3.26
N TRP A 443 -7.23 -4.91 4.44
CA TRP A 443 -6.32 -6.07 4.51
C TRP A 443 -7.05 -7.31 4.95
N ALA A 444 -6.57 -8.49 4.53
CA ALA A 444 -7.14 -9.78 4.88
C ALA A 444 -6.07 -10.83 5.16
N THR A 445 -6.24 -11.56 6.25
CA THR A 445 -5.39 -12.70 6.63
C THR A 445 -6.24 -13.83 7.18
N PHE A 446 -5.82 -15.08 6.97
CA PHE A 446 -6.50 -16.27 7.48
C PHE A 446 -5.78 -16.85 8.71
N SER A 447 -6.54 -17.28 9.72
CA SER A 447 -6.02 -17.98 10.89
C SER A 447 -6.33 -19.48 10.79
N PRO A 448 -5.31 -20.35 10.61
CA PRO A 448 -5.52 -21.78 10.42
C PRO A 448 -6.07 -22.53 11.65
N LYS A 449 -5.79 -22.08 12.88
CA LYS A 449 -6.33 -22.72 14.10
C LYS A 449 -7.74 -22.26 14.42
N VAL A 450 -8.05 -20.98 14.21
CA VAL A 450 -9.41 -20.47 14.40
C VAL A 450 -10.33 -20.90 13.26
N GLY A 451 -9.80 -20.98 12.03
CA GLY A 451 -10.57 -21.26 10.82
C GLY A 451 -11.32 -20.05 10.26
N ASN A 452 -10.95 -18.84 10.67
CA ASN A 452 -11.59 -17.58 10.28
C ASN A 452 -10.59 -16.60 9.66
N PHE A 453 -11.12 -15.55 9.04
CA PHE A 453 -10.36 -14.46 8.44
C PHE A 453 -10.39 -13.23 9.35
N PHE A 454 -9.33 -12.45 9.31
CA PHE A 454 -9.17 -11.20 10.05
C PHE A 454 -8.95 -10.08 9.03
N LEU A 455 -9.83 -9.09 9.07
CA LEU A 455 -9.89 -8.00 8.12
C LEU A 455 -9.58 -6.68 8.82
N SER A 456 -8.64 -5.90 8.30
CA SER A 456 -8.20 -4.65 8.94
C SER A 456 -8.86 -3.44 8.28
N ASP A 457 -9.47 -2.58 9.11
CA ASP A 457 -10.03 -1.29 8.70
C ASP A 457 -9.15 -0.15 9.20
N VAL A 458 -8.28 0.36 8.32
CA VAL A 458 -7.28 1.40 8.65
C VAL A 458 -7.91 2.71 9.06
N GLY A 459 -9.05 3.07 8.46
CA GLY A 459 -9.75 4.32 8.74
C GLY A 459 -10.47 4.29 10.09
N LYS A 460 -10.92 3.11 10.51
CA LYS A 460 -11.63 2.91 11.78
C LYS A 460 -10.70 2.52 12.93
N GLY A 461 -9.58 1.84 12.64
CA GLY A 461 -8.71 1.23 13.64
C GLY A 461 -9.34 -0.01 14.28
N VAL A 462 -9.95 -0.87 13.47
CA VAL A 462 -10.66 -2.08 13.92
C VAL A 462 -10.19 -3.28 13.11
N VAL A 463 -10.02 -4.41 13.80
CA VAL A 463 -9.86 -5.73 13.17
C VAL A 463 -11.18 -6.48 13.25
N THR A 464 -11.73 -6.89 12.11
CA THR A 464 -12.99 -7.64 12.00
C THR A 464 -12.68 -9.10 11.72
N GLU A 465 -13.17 -9.99 12.58
CA GLU A 465 -13.13 -11.42 12.32
C GLU A 465 -14.37 -11.86 11.51
N VAL A 466 -14.16 -12.62 10.44
CA VAL A 466 -15.24 -13.18 9.62
C VAL A 466 -15.05 -14.68 9.41
N SER A 467 -16.13 -15.43 9.46
CA SER A 467 -16.14 -16.86 9.13
C SER A 467 -16.68 -17.06 7.72
N VAL A 468 -16.09 -17.98 6.95
CA VAL A 468 -16.60 -18.42 5.64
C VAL A 468 -16.89 -19.91 5.71
N ASP A 469 -18.11 -20.33 5.34
CA ASP A 469 -18.53 -21.72 5.37
C ASP A 469 -18.21 -22.48 4.07
N ASP A 470 -18.52 -23.78 4.07
CA ASP A 470 -18.27 -24.66 2.91
C ASP A 470 -19.01 -24.26 1.63
N ASN A 471 -20.11 -23.51 1.76
CA ASN A 471 -20.92 -22.98 0.66
C ASN A 471 -20.48 -21.58 0.25
N LEU A 472 -19.35 -21.08 0.76
CA LEU A 472 -18.83 -19.73 0.55
C LEU A 472 -19.79 -18.64 1.05
N ALA A 473 -20.66 -18.96 2.02
CA ALA A 473 -21.40 -17.95 2.76
C ALA A 473 -20.55 -17.45 3.92
N ALA A 474 -20.59 -16.16 4.19
CA ALA A 474 -19.77 -15.54 5.22
C ALA A 474 -20.60 -14.71 6.20
N LYS A 475 -20.03 -14.47 7.38
CA LYS A 475 -20.61 -13.61 8.41
C LYS A 475 -19.52 -13.00 9.27
N VAL A 476 -19.80 -11.82 9.82
CA VAL A 476 -18.99 -11.22 10.89
C VAL A 476 -19.14 -12.05 12.16
N VAL A 477 -18.02 -12.38 12.80
CA VAL A 477 -17.94 -13.14 14.04
C VAL A 477 -17.69 -12.20 15.22
N SER A 478 -16.68 -11.34 15.11
CA SER A 478 -16.31 -10.37 16.13
C SER A 478 -15.60 -9.16 15.54
N GLN A 479 -15.47 -8.11 16.34
CA GLN A 479 -14.66 -6.93 16.02
C GLN A 479 -13.84 -6.54 17.24
N VAL A 480 -12.54 -6.32 17.04
CA VAL A 480 -11.62 -5.83 18.07
C VAL A 480 -11.23 -4.41 17.75
N ASP A 481 -11.49 -3.50 18.69
CA ASP A 481 -11.05 -2.12 18.61
C ASP A 481 -9.54 -2.05 18.87
N ILE A 482 -8.80 -1.62 17.85
CA ILE A 482 -7.36 -1.33 17.94
C ILE A 482 -7.13 0.12 18.40
N GLY A 483 -7.98 1.03 17.95
CA GLY A 483 -7.98 2.43 18.31
C GLY A 483 -8.02 3.31 17.05
N ALA A 484 -8.94 4.27 17.03
CA ALA A 484 -9.09 5.17 15.90
C ALA A 484 -7.78 5.94 15.60
N GLY A 485 -7.43 6.03 14.31
CA GLY A 485 -6.24 6.76 13.85
C GLY A 485 -4.91 6.04 14.02
N THR A 486 -4.90 4.81 14.58
CA THR A 486 -3.68 3.99 14.72
C THR A 486 -3.09 3.53 13.38
N GLY A 487 -3.89 3.55 12.32
CA GLY A 487 -3.46 3.13 10.98
C GLY A 487 -3.25 1.62 10.91
N THR A 488 -4.28 0.83 11.22
CA THR A 488 -4.20 -0.64 11.16
C THR A 488 -4.18 -1.13 9.72
N GLU A 489 -3.00 -1.53 9.25
CA GLU A 489 -2.73 -1.89 7.85
C GLU A 489 -2.57 -3.41 7.71
N ASP A 490 -1.44 -3.85 7.13
CA ASP A 490 -1.10 -5.24 6.89
C ASP A 490 -1.07 -6.05 8.20
N SER A 491 -1.51 -7.31 8.09
CA SER A 491 -1.46 -8.26 9.19
C SER A 491 -1.03 -9.63 8.72
N ASP A 492 -0.45 -10.41 9.62
CA ASP A 492 -0.14 -11.82 9.35
C ASP A 492 -0.33 -12.66 10.62
N VAL A 493 -0.52 -13.97 10.46
CA VAL A 493 -0.81 -14.91 11.56
C VAL A 493 0.33 -15.90 11.74
N ALA A 494 0.77 -16.06 12.99
CA ALA A 494 1.67 -17.14 13.39
C ALA A 494 0.93 -18.20 14.19
N THR A 495 1.01 -19.45 13.76
CA THR A 495 0.67 -20.60 14.60
C THR A 495 1.85 -20.99 15.48
N ILE A 496 1.70 -20.88 16.79
CA ILE A 496 2.70 -21.26 17.80
C ILE A 496 2.09 -22.33 18.70
N GLY A 497 2.62 -23.55 18.60
CA GLY A 497 2.02 -24.69 19.29
C GLY A 497 0.59 -24.98 18.78
N ASP A 498 -0.39 -24.87 19.66
CA ASP A 498 -1.81 -25.08 19.38
C ASP A 498 -2.60 -23.77 19.21
N LYS A 499 -1.94 -22.61 19.29
CA LYS A 499 -2.57 -21.28 19.23
C LYS A 499 -2.15 -20.50 18.00
N ASP A 500 -3.03 -19.61 17.55
CA ASP A 500 -2.69 -18.58 16.59
C ASP A 500 -2.53 -17.21 17.27
N PHE A 501 -1.63 -16.41 16.73
CA PHE A 501 -1.42 -15.02 17.09
C PHE A 501 -1.50 -14.17 15.84
N LEU A 502 -2.26 -13.08 15.91
CA LEU A 502 -2.37 -12.09 14.85
C LEU A 502 -1.44 -10.91 15.15
N TYR A 503 -0.62 -10.55 14.17
CA TYR A 503 0.24 -9.37 14.21
C TYR A 503 -0.30 -8.35 13.24
N VAL A 504 -0.62 -7.15 13.72
CA VAL A 504 -1.19 -6.07 12.91
C VAL A 504 -0.25 -4.88 12.96
N LEU A 505 0.21 -4.43 11.79
CA LEU A 505 0.96 -3.19 11.70
C LEU A 505 0.00 -2.02 11.93
N ALA A 506 0.32 -1.17 12.90
CA ALA A 506 -0.37 0.08 13.18
C ALA A 506 0.56 1.24 12.77
N GLY A 507 0.56 1.56 11.47
CA GLY A 507 1.53 2.45 10.83
C GLY A 507 1.61 3.83 11.49
N ASN A 508 0.48 4.55 11.57
CA ASN A 508 0.41 5.85 12.22
C ASN A 508 0.81 5.84 13.70
N ALA A 509 0.50 4.75 14.41
CA ALA A 509 0.91 4.58 15.81
C ALA A 509 2.39 4.20 15.95
N THR A 510 3.09 3.92 14.84
CA THR A 510 4.44 3.35 14.81
C THR A 510 4.56 2.15 15.73
N ALA A 511 3.61 1.21 15.61
CA ALA A 511 3.52 0.07 16.49
C ALA A 511 3.13 -1.22 15.76
N VAL A 512 3.39 -2.36 16.39
CA VAL A 512 2.78 -3.65 16.02
C VAL A 512 1.87 -4.11 17.16
N GLU A 513 0.62 -4.37 16.83
CA GLU A 513 -0.36 -4.93 17.77
C GLU A 513 -0.32 -6.45 17.69
N VAL A 514 -0.20 -7.10 18.85
CA VAL A 514 -0.21 -8.56 18.98
C VAL A 514 -1.51 -8.99 19.63
N LEU A 515 -2.27 -9.84 18.96
CA LEU A 515 -3.51 -10.40 19.50
C LEU A 515 -3.38 -11.92 19.63
N SER A 516 -3.73 -12.49 20.79
CA SER A 516 -3.98 -13.93 20.89
C SER A 516 -5.31 -14.26 20.23
N LEU A 517 -5.36 -15.38 19.53
CA LEU A 517 -6.57 -15.92 18.94
C LEU A 517 -6.93 -17.23 19.65
N ASP A 518 -7.53 -17.12 20.83
CA ASP A 518 -7.86 -18.28 21.69
C ASP A 518 -9.08 -19.10 21.19
N GLY A 519 -9.71 -18.66 20.11
CA GLY A 519 -10.83 -19.31 19.42
C GLY A 519 -11.69 -18.30 18.66
N PRO A 520 -12.74 -18.76 17.94
CA PRO A 520 -13.64 -17.86 17.22
C PRO A 520 -14.27 -16.83 18.15
N GLY A 521 -14.18 -15.55 17.77
CA GLY A 521 -14.71 -14.43 18.55
C GLY A 521 -13.93 -14.07 19.82
N GLN A 522 -12.74 -14.66 20.03
CA GLN A 522 -11.96 -14.50 21.26
C GLN A 522 -10.60 -13.84 21.03
N ALA A 523 -10.47 -13.03 19.98
CA ALA A 523 -9.28 -12.25 19.74
C ALA A 523 -9.03 -11.26 20.89
N LYS A 524 -7.84 -11.30 21.49
CA LYS A 524 -7.47 -10.45 22.64
C LYS A 524 -6.11 -9.82 22.43
N ARG A 525 -6.04 -8.49 22.54
CA ARG A 525 -4.76 -7.77 22.51
C ARG A 525 -3.88 -8.17 23.70
N LEU A 526 -2.67 -8.62 23.39
CA LEU A 526 -1.63 -8.99 24.35
C LEU A 526 -0.58 -7.89 24.49
N GLN A 527 -0.21 -7.26 23.38
CA GLN A 527 0.92 -6.35 23.33
C GLN A 527 0.67 -5.26 22.28
N THR A 528 1.15 -4.05 22.57
CA THR A 528 1.43 -3.00 21.59
C THR A 528 2.94 -2.79 21.61
N LEU A 529 3.64 -3.25 20.57
CA LEU A 529 5.09 -3.13 20.43
C LEU A 529 5.43 -1.75 19.84
N ASP A 530 6.14 -0.91 20.60
CA ASP A 530 6.67 0.38 20.11
C ASP A 530 7.80 0.18 19.09
N ILE A 531 7.68 0.81 17.91
CA ILE A 531 8.72 0.86 16.87
C ILE A 531 9.55 2.12 16.97
N ALA A 532 8.91 3.27 17.22
CA ALA A 532 9.56 4.58 17.13
C ALA A 532 10.68 4.75 18.17
N GLY A 533 10.46 4.34 19.42
CA GLY A 533 11.46 4.50 20.49
C GLY A 533 12.76 3.75 20.20
N PRO A 534 12.72 2.42 19.97
CA PRO A 534 13.91 1.63 19.63
C PRO A 534 14.58 2.07 18.32
N ALA A 535 13.80 2.39 17.28
CA ALA A 535 14.34 2.88 16.01
C ALA A 535 15.11 4.21 16.19
N ALA A 536 14.52 5.19 16.88
CA ALA A 536 15.16 6.47 17.14
C ALA A 536 16.44 6.31 17.98
N THR A 537 16.42 5.42 18.98
CA THR A 537 17.59 5.10 19.81
C THR A 537 18.73 4.51 18.97
N ALA A 538 18.39 3.70 17.97
CA ALA A 538 19.33 3.09 17.05
C ALA A 538 19.74 4.01 15.88
N GLY A 539 19.22 5.24 15.83
CA GLY A 539 19.53 6.22 14.78
C GLY A 539 18.81 5.96 13.44
N LEU A 540 17.75 5.16 13.46
CA LEU A 540 16.87 4.92 12.30
C LEU A 540 15.67 5.87 12.35
N THR A 541 15.47 6.63 11.27
CA THR A 541 14.23 7.38 11.07
C THR A 541 13.13 6.43 10.64
N VAL A 542 12.00 6.47 11.33
CA VAL A 542 10.77 5.77 10.95
C VAL A 542 9.64 6.77 10.96
N ASN A 543 8.92 6.87 9.86
CA ASN A 543 7.73 7.67 9.70
C ASN A 543 6.51 6.75 9.63
N GLY A 544 5.52 6.98 10.49
CA GLY A 544 4.36 6.10 10.60
C GLY A 544 3.53 5.98 9.33
N ILE A 545 3.52 7.04 8.50
CA ILE A 545 2.81 7.02 7.21
C ILE A 545 3.55 6.19 6.14
N ASN A 546 4.81 5.82 6.38
CA ASN A 546 5.63 5.06 5.43
C ASN A 546 5.75 3.58 5.82
N LEU A 547 5.40 3.20 7.05
CA LEU A 547 5.42 1.78 7.42
C LEU A 547 4.47 0.98 6.51
N GLN A 548 4.89 -0.22 6.11
CA GLN A 548 4.06 -1.09 5.28
C GLN A 548 4.44 -2.56 5.49
N GLY A 549 3.46 -3.44 5.29
CA GLY A 549 3.70 -4.88 5.19
C GLY A 549 3.71 -5.56 6.55
N MET A 550 3.32 -6.82 6.55
CA MET A 550 3.49 -7.71 7.69
C MET A 550 3.67 -9.12 7.14
N ALA A 551 4.73 -9.79 7.58
CA ALA A 551 4.97 -11.19 7.26
C ALA A 551 5.58 -11.90 8.48
N VAL A 552 5.19 -13.14 8.74
CA VAL A 552 5.76 -13.94 9.83
C VAL A 552 6.46 -15.20 9.35
N PHE A 553 7.49 -15.59 10.10
CA PHE A 553 8.16 -16.88 9.99
C PHE A 553 8.12 -17.56 11.36
N VAL A 554 7.76 -18.85 11.40
CA VAL A 554 7.81 -19.66 12.62
C VAL A 554 8.69 -20.88 12.37
N LYS A 555 9.57 -21.19 13.34
CA LYS A 555 10.45 -22.35 13.30
C LYS A 555 9.66 -23.64 13.13
N ASN A 556 10.16 -24.54 12.28
CA ASN A 556 9.63 -25.90 12.10
C ASN A 556 8.12 -25.97 11.80
N ALA A 557 7.55 -24.90 11.27
CA ALA A 557 6.12 -24.80 11.11
C ALA A 557 5.64 -25.63 9.91
N LYS A 558 5.38 -26.92 10.14
CA LYS A 558 4.48 -27.69 9.27
C LYS A 558 3.06 -27.09 9.23
N ALA A 559 2.71 -26.25 10.21
CA ALA A 559 1.40 -25.58 10.34
C ALA A 559 1.31 -24.19 9.67
N ASN A 560 2.39 -23.39 9.62
CA ASN A 560 2.39 -22.10 8.89
C ASN A 560 2.55 -22.27 7.37
N GLN A 561 2.83 -23.48 6.89
CA GLN A 561 2.62 -23.78 5.47
C GLN A 561 1.14 -23.70 5.10
N ASN A 562 0.21 -23.65 6.06
CA ASN A 562 -1.24 -23.56 5.84
C ASN A 562 -1.83 -22.15 5.97
N ASN A 563 -1.01 -21.11 6.11
CA ASN A 563 -1.51 -19.74 6.16
C ASN A 563 -1.85 -19.31 4.73
N ALA A 564 -3.07 -18.84 4.45
CA ALA A 564 -3.63 -18.62 3.11
C ALA A 564 -2.85 -17.63 2.21
N ASN A 565 -1.85 -16.92 2.75
CA ASN A 565 -0.90 -16.08 2.01
C ASN A 565 0.46 -16.76 1.72
N GLN A 566 0.59 -18.04 2.10
CA GLN A 566 1.68 -18.96 1.79
C GLN A 566 1.08 -20.27 1.25
N PRO A 567 1.39 -20.69 0.02
CA PRO A 567 0.66 -21.83 -0.52
C PRO A 567 1.05 -23.13 0.20
N ILE A 568 0.07 -24.00 0.38
CA ILE A 568 0.19 -25.18 1.24
C ILE A 568 0.95 -26.32 0.58
N VAL A 569 1.99 -26.84 1.23
CA VAL A 569 2.57 -28.15 0.86
C VAL A 569 1.89 -29.25 1.68
N PHE A 570 0.91 -29.92 1.09
CA PHE A 570 0.45 -31.20 1.61
C PHE A 570 1.39 -32.31 1.11
N GLY A 571 2.04 -33.03 2.02
CA GLY A 571 2.73 -34.27 1.68
C GLY A 571 1.72 -35.37 1.31
N ASN A 572 2.01 -36.11 0.24
CA ASN A 572 1.29 -37.33 -0.15
C ASN A 572 1.29 -38.40 0.93
#